data_AF-Q5V7R0-F1
#
_entry.id   AF-Q5V7R0-F1
#
_cell.length_a   1.000
_cell.length_b   1.000
_cell.length_c   1.000
_cell.angle_alpha   90.00
_cell.angle_beta   90.00
_cell.angle_gamma   90.00
#
_symmetry.space_group_name_H-M   'P 1'
#
loop_
_entity.id
_entity.type
_entity.pdbx_description
1 polymer ?
#
loop_
_entity_poly.entity_id
_entity_poly.type
_entity_poly.pdbx_seq_one_letter_code
_entity_poly.pdbx_strand_id
1 'polypeptide(L)' 'MPEFRVRKPDGWTTVSFPDEVATISVVGGKVDGQLCLTFTGEREGGTSVVLDRLLPS' A
#
# COMPACT_ATOMS: atom_id res chain seq x y z
N MET A 1 -9.66 -7.76 8.09
CA MET A 1 -8.53 -6.83 7.88
C MET A 1 -7.90 -7.17 6.53
N PRO A 2 -8.00 -6.30 5.52
CA PRO A 2 -7.47 -6.58 4.19
C PRO A 2 -5.94 -6.42 4.13
N GLU A 3 -5.31 -7.26 3.32
CA GLU A 3 -3.85 -7.33 3.16
C GLU A 3 -3.48 -7.34 1.67
N PHE A 4 -2.41 -6.61 1.33
CA PHE A 4 -1.80 -6.61 0.00
C PHE A 4 -0.40 -7.19 0.08
N ARG A 5 -0.06 -8.05 -0.87
CA ARG A 5 1.28 -8.63 -0.96
C ARG A 5 1.97 -8.14 -2.22
N VAL A 6 3.11 -7.50 -2.05
CA VAL A 6 3.96 -7.01 -3.14
C VAL A 6 5.13 -7.96 -3.33
N ARG A 7 5.30 -8.49 -4.55
CA ARG A 7 6.47 -9.30 -4.92
C ARG A 7 7.65 -8.36 -5.18
N LYS A 8 8.71 -8.54 -4.42
CA LYS A 8 10.03 -7.97 -4.66
C LYS A 8 10.98 -9.04 -5.19
N PRO A 9 12.17 -8.72 -5.72
CA PRO A 9 13.16 -9.74 -6.08
C PRO A 9 13.57 -10.63 -4.89
N ASP A 10 13.79 -10.02 -3.72
CA ASP A 10 14.27 -10.65 -2.48
C ASP A 10 13.19 -11.42 -1.69
N GLY A 11 11.91 -11.22 -2.00
CA GLY A 11 10.84 -11.87 -1.26
C GLY A 11 9.47 -11.25 -1.50
N TRP A 12 8.61 -11.38 -0.50
CA TRP A 12 7.30 -10.73 -0.46
C TRP A 12 7.28 -9.73 0.68
N THR A 13 6.65 -8.58 0.45
CA THR A 13 6.28 -7.65 1.53
C THR A 13 4.77 -7.59 1.63
N THR A 14 4.26 -7.59 2.86
CA THR A 14 2.84 -7.43 3.16
C THR A 14 2.58 -6.00 3.61
N VAL A 15 1.57 -5.38 3.02
CA VAL A 15 0.97 -4.10 3.44
C VAL A 15 -0.38 -4.44 4.06
N SER A 16 -0.59 -4.00 5.30
CA SER A 16 -1.80 -4.29 6.06
C SER A 16 -2.50 -2.99 6.43
N PHE A 17 -3.82 -2.95 6.28
CA PHE A 17 -4.63 -1.81 6.67
C PHE A 17 -5.29 -2.08 8.02
N PRO A 18 -5.21 -1.16 9.00
CA PRO A 18 -5.97 -1.29 10.23
C PRO A 18 -7.46 -1.09 9.92
N ASP A 19 -8.29 -2.04 10.36
CA ASP A 19 -9.76 -2.10 10.22
C ASP A 19 -10.30 -2.46 8.82
N GLU A 20 -11.63 -2.47 8.71
CA GLU A 20 -12.35 -2.64 7.45
C GLU A 20 -12.29 -1.33 6.65
N VAL A 21 -11.57 -1.38 5.53
CA VAL A 21 -11.52 -0.28 4.56
C VAL A 21 -12.52 -0.57 3.45
N ALA A 22 -13.30 0.44 3.10
CA ALA A 22 -14.31 0.38 2.05
C ALA A 22 -13.68 0.44 0.65
N THR A 23 -12.58 1.19 0.51
CA THR A 23 -11.86 1.33 -0.75
C THR A 23 -10.36 1.33 -0.50
N ILE A 24 -9.64 0.58 -1.33
CA ILE A 24 -8.18 0.67 -1.42
C ILE A 24 -7.83 1.23 -2.80
N SER A 25 -7.00 2.27 -2.81
CA SER A 25 -6.34 2.77 -4.01
C SER A 25 -4.83 2.59 -3.91
N VAL A 26 -4.21 2.34 -5.07
CA VAL A 26 -2.77 2.15 -5.18
C VAL A 26 -2.25 3.06 -6.28
N VAL A 27 -1.29 3.91 -5.93
CA VAL A 27 -0.59 4.77 -6.88
C VAL A 27 0.87 4.36 -6.88
N GLY A 28 1.46 4.23 -8.06
CA GLY A 28 2.82 3.74 -8.21
C GLY A 28 3.57 4.41 -9.34
N GLY A 29 4.89 4.43 -9.22
CA GLY A 29 5.78 4.96 -10.23
C GLY A 29 7.21 4.46 -10.07
N LYS A 30 8.01 4.64 -11.12
CA LYS A 30 9.45 4.36 -11.09
C LYS A 30 10.19 5.59 -10.58
N VAL A 31 10.91 5.45 -9.48
CA VAL A 31 11.76 6.48 -8.87
C VAL A 31 13.17 5.90 -8.75
N ASP A 32 14.17 6.57 -9.31
CA ASP A 32 15.57 6.14 -9.29
C ASP A 32 15.80 4.68 -9.69
N GLY A 33 15.11 4.24 -10.74
CA GLY A 33 15.23 2.87 -11.24
C GLY A 33 14.31 1.86 -10.57
N GLN A 34 13.61 2.24 -9.50
CA GLN A 34 12.95 1.32 -8.60
C GLN A 34 11.45 1.62 -8.46
N LEU A 35 10.66 0.59 -8.19
CA LEU A 35 9.21 0.75 -8.05
C LEU A 35 8.87 1.29 -6.66
N CYS A 36 8.24 2.46 -6.62
CA CYS A 36 7.66 3.03 -5.40
C CYS A 36 6.14 2.92 -5.48
N LEU A 37 5.52 2.37 -4.44
CA LEU A 37 4.07 2.24 -4.32
C LEU A 37 3.58 2.98 -3.09
N THR A 38 2.44 3.65 -3.26
CA THR A 38 1.67 4.29 -2.20
C THR A 38 0.31 3.61 -2.13
N PHE A 39 0.00 3.09 -0.96
CA PHE A 39 -1.26 2.43 -0.66
C PHE A 39 -2.11 3.39 0.17
N THR A 40 -3.38 3.56 -0.20
CA THR A 40 -4.34 4.39 0.52
C THR A 40 -5.60 3.58 0.78
N GLY A 41 -5.96 3.47 2.06
CA GLY A 41 -7.19 2.83 2.50
C GLY A 41 -8.16 3.88 3.02
N GLU A 42 -9.40 3.84 2.55
CA GLU A 42 -10.48 4.71 2.98
C GLU A 42 -11.54 3.91 3.73
N ARG A 43 -11.94 4.40 4.92
CA ARG A 43 -13.04 3.83 5.71
C ARG A 43 -14.38 4.43 5.26
N GLU A 44 -15.48 3.72 5.48
CA GLU A 44 -16.81 4.30 5.28
C GLU A 44 -16.99 5.59 6.10
N GLY A 45 -17.50 6.65 5.46
CA GLY A 45 -17.78 7.94 6.09
C GLY A 45 -16.67 9.01 6.02
N GLY A 46 -15.46 8.68 5.55
CA GLY A 46 -14.31 9.61 5.47
C GLY A 46 -13.80 10.04 6.85
N THR A 47 -12.54 10.33 7.17
CA THR A 47 -11.30 10.56 6.44
C THR A 47 -10.19 9.97 7.32
N SER A 48 -9.85 8.70 7.15
CA SER A 48 -8.69 8.10 7.83
C SER A 48 -7.80 7.45 6.78
N VAL A 49 -6.88 8.25 6.25
CA VAL A 49 -5.88 7.81 5.29
C VAL A 49 -4.80 7.05 6.04
N VAL A 50 -4.67 5.76 5.76
CA VAL A 50 -3.52 4.96 6.18
C VAL A 50 -2.57 4.92 4.99
N LEU A 51 -1.38 5.51 5.18
CA LEU A 51 -0.32 5.53 4.20
C LEU A 51 0.71 4.48 4.57
N ASP A 52 0.92 3.51 3.69
CA ASP A 52 2.13 2.69 3.71
C ASP A 52 2.92 2.91 2.43
N ARG A 53 4.22 3.16 2.58
CA ARG A 53 5.13 3.47 1.47
C ARG A 53 6.13 2.35 1.34
N LEU A 54 6.00 1.61 0.24
CA LEU A 54 6.98 0.59 -0.09
C LEU A 54 8.15 1.27 -0.80
N LEU A 55 9.24 1.48 -0.06
CA LEU A 55 10.53 1.82 -0.63
C LEU A 55 11.24 0.53 -1.04
N PRO A 56 11.97 0.56 -2.16
CA PRO A 56 12.78 -0.56 -2.58
C PRO A 56 13.99 -0.73 -1.64
N SER A 57 14.45 -1.98 -1.51
CA SER A 57 15.53 -2.41 -0.59
C SER A 57 16.88 -1.79 -0.91
#